data_AF-A0A9P2LFK1-F1
#
_entry.id   AF-A0A9P2LFK1-F1
#
_cell.length_a   1.000
_cell.length_b   1.000
_cell.length_c   1.000
_cell.angle_alpha   90.00
_cell.angle_beta   90.00
_cell.angle_gamma   90.00
#
_symmetry.space_group_name_H-M   'P 1'
#
loop_
_entity.id
_entity.type
_entity.pdbx_description
1 polymer ?
#
loop_
_entity_poly.entity_id
_entity_poly.type
_entity_poly.pdbx_seq_one_letter_code
_entity_poly.pdbx_strand_id
1 'polypeptide(L)'
;MTFNSSNAGKYEGLLNTDLVFEALSKGIAVEVAEINTNDWTVLNPSSQLNFADFFSGFLQFRAVKRGEHFEKTLHKNKASTAYSEFLNLDPKGNERYRVGTKNPFIYVLVKRPIKHNDGIFELREFDIYKEQSLGVLGQIVDRQKAPSWLIPAIYKARNAYRNFEHNQRLEDLGHFASSSYRDYKRQYGRKN
;
A
#
# COMPACT_ATOMS: atom_id res chain seq x y z
N MET A 1 -0.34 -0.27 -27.07
CA MET A 1 0.40 1.00 -26.95
C MET A 1 1.68 0.75 -26.18
N THR A 2 2.78 0.66 -26.90
CA THR A 2 4.15 0.54 -26.38
C THR A 2 4.61 1.90 -25.87
N PHE A 3 4.99 2.00 -24.59
CA PHE A 3 5.60 3.21 -24.05
C PHE A 3 7.11 3.16 -24.29
N ASN A 4 7.63 4.13 -25.05
CA ASN A 4 9.05 4.35 -25.26
C ASN A 4 9.74 4.64 -23.91
N SER A 5 10.81 3.89 -23.63
CA SER A 5 11.65 3.99 -22.43
C SER A 5 12.60 5.21 -22.41
N SER A 6 12.46 6.15 -23.35
CA SER A 6 13.42 7.25 -23.58
C SER A 6 13.24 8.50 -22.72
N ASN A 7 12.17 8.62 -21.92
CA ASN A 7 11.83 9.85 -21.18
C ASN A 7 12.10 9.80 -19.66
N ALA A 8 12.75 8.73 -19.15
CA ALA A 8 12.88 8.50 -17.71
C ALA A 8 13.63 9.63 -16.97
N GLY A 9 14.60 10.31 -17.61
CA GLY A 9 15.38 11.38 -17.00
C GLY A 9 14.77 12.79 -17.10
N LYS A 10 13.69 12.99 -17.88
CA LYS A 10 13.16 14.34 -18.18
C LYS A 10 12.49 15.01 -16.97
N TYR A 11 12.01 14.22 -16.02
CA TYR A 11 11.27 14.69 -14.85
C TYR A 11 12.03 14.45 -13.54
N GLU A 12 13.35 14.27 -13.61
CA GLU A 12 14.19 14.14 -12.42
C GLU A 12 14.58 15.53 -11.90
N GLY A 13 14.20 15.83 -10.65
CA GLY A 13 14.52 17.11 -10.00
C GLY A 13 13.35 18.09 -9.98
N LEU A 14 13.67 19.37 -9.80
CA LEU A 14 12.69 20.46 -9.84
C LEU A 14 12.22 20.68 -11.28
N LEU A 15 10.91 20.83 -11.46
CA LEU A 15 10.27 21.10 -12.74
C LEU A 15 10.07 22.60 -12.93
N ASN A 16 10.26 23.06 -14.17
CA ASN A 16 9.72 24.34 -14.59
C ASN A 16 8.23 24.21 -14.94
N THR A 17 7.56 25.34 -15.11
CA THR A 17 6.11 25.39 -15.33
C THR A 17 5.65 24.65 -16.59
N ASP A 18 6.42 24.71 -17.68
CA ASP A 18 6.11 23.97 -18.91
C ASP A 18 6.16 22.46 -18.70
N LEU A 19 7.17 21.97 -17.98
CA LEU A 19 7.31 20.56 -17.63
C LEU A 19 6.24 20.10 -16.64
N VAL A 20 5.74 20.98 -15.77
CA VAL A 20 4.58 20.69 -14.89
C VAL A 20 3.35 20.39 -15.73
N PHE A 21 2.99 21.26 -16.68
CA PHE A 21 1.83 21.02 -17.54
C PHE A 21 2.00 19.80 -18.45
N GLU A 22 3.20 19.59 -18.99
CA GLU A 22 3.53 18.39 -19.77
C GLU A 22 3.38 17.11 -18.93
N ALA A 23 3.87 17.12 -17.69
CA ALA A 23 3.74 16.00 -16.76
C ALA A 23 2.26 15.70 -16.45
N LEU A 24 1.47 16.73 -16.12
CA LEU A 24 0.04 16.58 -15.79
C LEU A 24 -0.77 16.07 -16.98
N SER A 25 -0.53 16.59 -18.18
CA SER A 25 -1.20 16.11 -19.41
C SER A 25 -0.88 14.65 -19.74
N LYS A 26 0.27 14.14 -19.29
CA LYS A 26 0.70 12.73 -19.42
C LYS A 26 0.27 11.85 -18.24
N GLY A 27 -0.50 12.40 -17.29
CA GLY A 27 -0.96 11.69 -16.10
C GLY A 27 0.14 11.39 -15.08
N ILE A 28 1.25 12.14 -15.12
CA ILE A 28 2.32 12.07 -14.13
C ILE A 28 1.93 12.98 -12.97
N ALA A 29 1.93 12.44 -11.74
CA ALA A 29 1.65 13.21 -10.54
C ALA A 29 2.78 14.22 -10.26
N VAL A 30 2.39 15.42 -9.87
CA VAL A 30 3.29 16.53 -9.53
C VAL A 30 3.08 16.89 -8.06
N GLU A 31 4.17 17.13 -7.35
CA GLU A 31 4.17 17.70 -6.01
C GLU A 31 4.56 19.17 -6.06
N VAL A 32 3.99 19.94 -5.15
CA VAL A 32 4.25 21.37 -4.96
C VAL A 32 4.64 21.63 -3.51
N ALA A 33 5.59 22.53 -3.31
CA ALA A 33 5.99 23.06 -2.02
C ALA A 33 6.34 24.54 -2.18
N GLU A 34 6.31 25.30 -1.08
CA GLU A 34 6.91 26.63 -1.07
C GLU A 34 8.44 26.51 -1.23
N ILE A 35 9.06 27.50 -1.85
CA ILE A 35 10.51 27.53 -2.00
C ILE A 35 11.17 27.52 -0.61
N ASN A 36 12.25 26.75 -0.48
CA ASN A 36 12.97 26.51 0.77
C ASN A 36 12.18 25.72 1.84
N THR A 37 11.04 25.14 1.49
CA THR A 37 10.32 24.20 2.36
C THR A 37 10.44 22.77 1.83
N ASN A 38 10.36 21.80 2.74
CA ASN A 38 10.31 20.37 2.41
C ASN A 38 8.90 19.78 2.54
N ASP A 39 7.89 20.64 2.65
CA ASP A 39 6.49 20.27 2.87
C ASP A 39 5.77 20.07 1.53
N TRP A 40 6.11 18.96 0.88
CA TRP A 40 5.57 18.60 -0.44
C TRP A 40 4.13 18.10 -0.35
N THR A 41 3.27 18.66 -1.20
CA THR A 41 1.87 18.24 -1.33
C THR A 41 1.55 17.85 -2.77
N VAL A 42 0.72 16.83 -2.95
CA VAL A 42 0.35 16.37 -4.30
C VAL A 42 -0.65 17.34 -4.91
N LEU A 43 -0.30 17.88 -6.07
CA LEU A 43 -1.16 18.75 -6.84
C LEU A 43 -2.39 17.98 -7.32
N ASN A 44 -3.57 18.47 -6.96
CA ASN A 44 -4.85 17.87 -7.28
C ASN A 44 -5.91 18.95 -7.57
N PRO A 45 -7.08 18.61 -8.14
CA PRO A 45 -8.11 19.60 -8.48
C PRO A 45 -8.65 20.41 -7.30
N SER A 46 -8.45 19.94 -6.06
CA SER A 46 -8.83 20.65 -4.83
C SER A 46 -7.71 21.54 -4.26
N SER A 47 -6.55 21.59 -4.91
CA SER A 47 -5.45 22.47 -4.50
C SER A 47 -5.85 23.92 -4.74
N GLN A 48 -5.70 24.77 -3.72
CA GLN A 48 -6.03 26.20 -3.79
C GLN A 48 -4.92 26.98 -4.52
N LEU A 49 -4.61 26.58 -5.75
CA LEU A 49 -3.60 27.22 -6.58
C LEU A 49 -4.24 27.81 -7.83
N ASN A 50 -3.89 29.06 -8.08
CA ASN A 50 -4.31 29.84 -9.21
C ASN A 50 -3.30 29.65 -10.35
N PHE A 51 -3.69 29.94 -11.59
CA PHE A 51 -2.74 29.88 -12.72
C PHE A 51 -1.51 30.78 -12.51
N ALA A 52 -1.68 31.93 -11.86
CA ALA A 52 -0.59 32.85 -11.55
C ALA A 52 0.46 32.24 -10.59
N ASP A 53 0.07 31.33 -9.71
CA ASP A 53 0.95 30.77 -8.69
C ASP A 53 2.05 29.90 -9.31
N PHE A 54 1.77 29.27 -10.46
CA PHE A 54 2.74 28.49 -11.25
C PHE A 54 3.86 29.34 -11.85
N PHE A 55 3.69 30.66 -11.90
CA PHE A 55 4.67 31.62 -12.42
C PHE A 55 5.16 32.61 -11.34
N SER A 56 4.64 32.49 -10.13
CA SER A 56 4.88 33.45 -9.04
C SER A 56 6.31 33.45 -8.52
N GLY A 57 7.03 32.34 -8.70
CA GLY A 57 8.37 32.16 -8.16
C GLY A 57 8.41 31.97 -6.65
N PHE A 58 7.29 31.69 -5.98
CA PHE A 58 7.24 31.29 -4.56
C PHE A 58 7.06 29.78 -4.37
N LEU A 59 6.71 29.08 -5.45
CA LEU A 59 6.47 27.64 -5.45
C LEU A 59 7.55 26.91 -6.24
N GLN A 60 7.89 25.72 -5.76
CA GLN A 60 8.72 24.76 -6.45
C GLN A 60 7.91 23.49 -6.71
N PHE A 61 8.17 22.87 -7.87
CA PHE A 61 7.45 21.69 -8.32
C PHE A 61 8.42 20.56 -8.57
N ARG A 62 8.00 19.32 -8.34
CA ARG A 62 8.74 18.14 -8.75
C ARG A 62 7.78 17.08 -9.25
N ALA A 63 8.20 16.28 -10.23
CA ALA A 63 7.45 15.06 -10.48
C ALA A 63 7.59 14.16 -9.26
N VAL A 64 6.50 13.50 -8.89
CA VAL A 64 6.56 12.44 -7.89
C VAL A 64 7.58 11.43 -8.39
N LYS A 65 8.73 11.32 -7.69
CA LYS A 65 9.78 10.39 -8.08
C LYS A 65 9.14 9.02 -8.18
N ARG A 66 9.44 8.28 -9.24
CA ARG A 66 9.01 6.88 -9.42
C ARG A 66 9.63 5.92 -8.39
N GLY A 67 10.15 6.46 -7.29
CA GLY A 67 10.62 5.84 -6.05
C GLY A 67 9.72 6.10 -4.82
N GLU A 68 8.92 7.17 -4.79
CA GLU A 68 7.94 7.41 -3.70
C GLU A 68 6.56 6.81 -4.05
N HIS A 69 6.40 6.41 -5.32
CA HIS A 69 5.44 5.40 -5.78
C HIS A 69 6.06 3.99 -5.92
N PHE A 70 7.24 3.74 -5.31
CA PHE A 70 7.86 2.41 -5.34
C PHE A 70 7.03 1.38 -4.59
N GLU A 71 6.22 1.76 -3.60
CA GLU A 71 5.26 0.82 -3.01
C GLU A 71 4.25 0.35 -4.05
N LYS A 72 3.64 1.23 -4.85
CA LYS A 72 2.69 0.79 -5.90
C LYS A 72 3.35 -0.02 -7.03
N THR A 73 4.68 0.05 -7.19
CA THR A 73 5.41 -0.64 -8.27
C THR A 73 6.12 -1.92 -7.80
N LEU A 74 6.63 -1.97 -6.56
CA LEU A 74 7.03 -3.20 -5.88
C LEU A 74 5.81 -4.08 -5.57
N HIS A 75 4.68 -3.50 -5.15
CA HIS A 75 3.42 -4.23 -5.03
C HIS A 75 2.77 -4.55 -6.38
N LYS A 76 3.19 -3.94 -7.50
CA LYS A 76 2.81 -4.44 -8.83
C LYS A 76 3.71 -5.57 -9.32
N ASN A 77 4.98 -5.60 -8.94
CA ASN A 77 5.93 -6.60 -9.44
C ASN A 77 6.11 -7.82 -8.51
N LYS A 78 5.79 -7.71 -7.22
CA LYS A 78 5.60 -8.87 -6.32
C LYS A 78 4.14 -9.29 -6.17
N ALA A 79 3.18 -8.37 -6.33
CA ALA A 79 1.76 -8.67 -6.16
C ALA A 79 0.96 -8.72 -7.47
N SER A 80 1.63 -8.96 -8.62
CA SER A 80 0.91 -9.36 -9.85
C SER A 80 0.32 -10.77 -9.76
N THR A 81 0.67 -11.58 -8.74
CA THR A 81 0.19 -12.96 -8.58
C THR A 81 -0.76 -13.17 -7.40
N ALA A 82 -0.64 -12.40 -6.31
CA ALA A 82 -1.44 -12.61 -5.10
C ALA A 82 -2.80 -11.89 -5.17
N TYR A 83 -3.88 -12.66 -5.00
CA TYR A 83 -5.25 -12.16 -4.94
C TYR A 83 -5.52 -11.23 -3.74
N SER A 84 -4.75 -11.36 -2.66
CA SER A 84 -4.91 -10.62 -1.42
C SER A 84 -3.57 -10.45 -0.70
N GLU A 85 -3.27 -9.24 -0.23
CA GLU A 85 -2.03 -8.91 0.48
C GLU A 85 -2.27 -7.94 1.64
N PHE A 86 -1.47 -8.06 2.70
CA PHE A 86 -1.33 -7.02 3.71
C PHE A 86 -0.48 -5.88 3.12
N LEU A 87 -0.90 -4.64 3.35
CA LEU A 87 -0.18 -3.45 2.88
C LEU A 87 0.66 -2.87 4.01
N ASN A 88 -0.01 -2.26 4.99
CA ASN A 88 0.60 -1.56 6.10
C ASN A 88 -0.43 -1.31 7.22
N LEU A 89 0.04 -0.67 8.29
CA LEU A 89 -0.85 -0.07 9.28
C LEU A 89 -1.19 1.36 8.88
N ASP A 90 -2.43 1.78 9.13
CA ASP A 90 -2.81 3.20 9.03
C ASP A 90 -2.22 4.01 10.21
N PRO A 91 -2.31 5.36 10.20
CA PRO A 91 -1.80 6.19 11.30
C PRO A 91 -2.43 5.92 12.68
N LYS A 92 -3.58 5.22 12.72
CA LYS A 92 -4.28 4.81 13.94
C LYS A 92 -3.94 3.37 14.35
N GLY A 93 -3.04 2.70 13.64
CA GLY A 93 -2.64 1.32 13.88
C GLY A 93 -3.60 0.26 13.32
N ASN A 94 -4.53 0.63 12.44
CA ASN A 94 -5.46 -0.32 11.81
C ASN A 94 -4.79 -1.02 10.62
N GLU A 95 -5.10 -2.30 10.43
CA GLU A 95 -4.49 -3.10 9.38
C GLU A 95 -5.14 -2.84 8.01
N ARG A 96 -4.34 -2.60 6.97
CA ARG A 96 -4.80 -2.34 5.60
C ARG A 96 -4.47 -3.51 4.69
N TYR A 97 -5.45 -3.92 3.88
CA TYR A 97 -5.35 -5.06 2.98
C TYR A 97 -5.76 -4.68 1.57
N ARG A 98 -4.98 -5.09 0.58
CA ARG A 98 -5.37 -5.03 -0.82
C ARG A 98 -6.01 -6.35 -1.21
N VAL A 99 -7.19 -6.31 -1.84
CA VAL A 99 -7.88 -7.51 -2.31
C VAL A 99 -8.39 -7.31 -3.75
N GLY A 100 -8.10 -8.28 -4.61
CA GLY A 100 -8.44 -8.31 -6.03
C GLY A 100 -7.20 -8.30 -6.93
N THR A 101 -7.37 -8.80 -8.17
CA THR A 101 -6.28 -8.92 -9.16
C THR A 101 -6.32 -7.83 -10.21
N LYS A 102 -7.46 -7.64 -10.90
CA LYS A 102 -7.59 -6.65 -11.99
C LYS A 102 -7.90 -5.24 -11.49
N ASN A 103 -8.84 -5.11 -10.56
CA ASN A 103 -9.23 -3.85 -9.93
C ASN A 103 -9.23 -4.03 -8.41
N PRO A 104 -8.05 -4.00 -7.76
CA PRO A 104 -7.97 -4.22 -6.33
C PRO A 104 -8.64 -3.08 -5.56
N PHE A 105 -9.31 -3.44 -4.47
CA PHE A 105 -9.78 -2.50 -3.46
C PHE A 105 -8.95 -2.63 -2.19
N ILE A 106 -8.89 -1.54 -1.42
CA ILE A 106 -8.28 -1.54 -0.10
C ILE A 106 -9.37 -1.69 0.96
N TYR A 107 -9.14 -2.62 1.87
CA TYR A 107 -10.00 -2.87 3.02
C TYR A 107 -9.20 -2.62 4.30
N VAL A 108 -9.82 -1.93 5.25
CA VAL A 108 -9.21 -1.59 6.53
C VAL A 108 -9.93 -2.34 7.65
N LEU A 109 -9.16 -3.01 8.50
CA LEU A 109 -9.66 -3.69 9.68
C LEU A 109 -9.55 -2.79 10.89
N VAL A 110 -10.69 -2.36 11.42
CA VAL A 110 -10.77 -1.50 12.60
C VAL A 110 -11.27 -2.35 13.77
N LYS A 111 -10.53 -2.36 14.88
CA LYS A 111 -10.88 -3.21 16.03
C LYS A 111 -12.15 -2.71 16.71
N ARG A 112 -13.10 -3.61 16.95
CA ARG A 112 -14.33 -3.32 17.70
C ARG A 112 -14.02 -3.15 19.19
N PRO A 113 -14.72 -2.24 19.88
CA PRO A 113 -14.55 -2.05 21.31
C PRO A 113 -15.11 -3.21 22.16
N ILE A 114 -15.99 -4.06 21.61
CA ILE A 114 -16.70 -5.11 22.38
C ILE A 114 -16.09 -6.49 22.15
N LYS A 115 -15.67 -7.14 23.25
CA LYS A 115 -15.23 -8.54 23.32
C LYS A 115 -16.45 -9.48 23.29
N HIS A 116 -17.06 -9.71 22.12
CA HIS A 116 -17.96 -10.87 22.01
C HIS A 116 -17.11 -12.14 21.89
N ASN A 117 -17.15 -12.95 22.95
CA ASN A 117 -16.38 -14.17 23.14
C ASN A 117 -17.07 -15.35 22.43
N ASP A 118 -17.32 -15.23 21.13
CA ASP A 118 -18.07 -16.22 20.36
C ASP A 118 -17.15 -16.93 19.35
N GLY A 119 -16.28 -17.79 19.88
CA GLY A 119 -15.58 -18.82 19.12
C GLY A 119 -14.63 -18.34 18.02
N ILE A 120 -13.93 -19.32 17.43
CA ILE A 120 -12.88 -19.15 16.42
C ILE A 120 -13.50 -18.74 15.07
N PHE A 121 -13.84 -17.46 14.92
CA PHE A 121 -14.09 -16.85 13.62
C PHE A 121 -13.24 -15.58 13.50
N GLU A 122 -12.15 -15.70 12.74
CA GLU A 122 -10.87 -15.01 12.98
C GLU A 122 -10.82 -13.52 12.61
N LEU A 123 -11.94 -12.96 12.14
CA LEU A 123 -12.07 -11.52 11.87
C LEU A 123 -13.24 -10.87 12.62
N ARG A 124 -14.00 -11.58 13.48
CA ARG A 124 -15.21 -11.01 14.15
C ARG A 124 -14.94 -9.82 15.06
N GLU A 125 -13.73 -9.72 15.60
CA GLU A 125 -13.28 -8.59 16.43
C GLU A 125 -13.05 -7.30 15.62
N PHE A 126 -13.20 -7.33 14.29
CA PHE A 126 -12.97 -6.18 13.42
C PHE A 126 -14.24 -5.74 12.68
N ASP A 127 -14.42 -4.43 12.58
CA ASP A 127 -15.17 -3.82 11.50
C ASP A 127 -14.29 -3.74 10.25
N ILE A 128 -14.89 -4.03 9.10
CA ILE A 128 -14.20 -4.01 7.82
C ILE A 128 -14.72 -2.80 7.06
N TYR A 129 -13.83 -1.89 6.70
CA TYR A 129 -14.16 -0.71 5.90
C TYR A 129 -13.58 -0.86 4.52
N LYS A 130 -14.33 -0.47 3.49
CA LYS A 130 -13.76 -0.29 2.15
C LYS A 130 -13.21 1.13 2.06
N GLU A 131 -11.92 1.27 1.77
CA GLU A 131 -11.28 2.57 1.64
C GLU A 131 -11.81 3.28 0.38
N GLN A 132 -12.28 4.52 0.52
CA GLN A 132 -12.80 5.31 -0.61
C GLN A 132 -11.68 6.07 -1.33
N SER A 133 -10.78 6.65 -0.55
CA SER A 133 -9.58 7.35 -0.99
C SER A 133 -8.49 7.18 0.06
N LEU A 134 -7.24 7.53 -0.25
CA LEU A 134 -6.09 7.19 0.58
C LEU A 134 -6.29 7.60 2.06
N GLY A 135 -6.37 6.62 2.95
CA GLY A 135 -6.57 6.82 4.40
C GLY A 135 -8.00 7.22 4.81
N VAL A 136 -8.93 7.38 3.88
CA VAL A 136 -10.33 7.73 4.14
C VAL A 136 -11.18 6.46 4.17
N LEU A 137 -11.60 6.10 5.39
CA LEU A 137 -12.54 5.01 5.60
C LEU A 137 -13.87 5.33 4.91
N GLY A 138 -14.29 4.44 4.02
CA GLY A 138 -15.59 4.52 3.38
C GLY A 138 -16.69 3.87 4.21
N GLN A 139 -17.66 3.27 3.51
CA GLN A 139 -18.73 2.54 4.17
C GLN A 139 -18.19 1.25 4.80
N ILE A 140 -18.72 0.93 5.98
CA ILE A 140 -18.56 -0.38 6.60
C ILE A 140 -19.12 -1.47 5.69
N VAL A 141 -18.37 -2.55 5.53
CA VAL A 141 -18.77 -3.71 4.76
C VAL A 141 -19.81 -4.50 5.57
N ASP A 142 -21.03 -4.58 5.05
CA ASP A 142 -22.04 -5.50 5.56
C ASP A 142 -21.61 -6.94 5.25
N ARG A 143 -21.27 -7.70 6.29
CA ARG A 143 -20.77 -9.08 6.17
C ARG A 143 -21.79 -10.04 5.55
N GLN A 144 -23.09 -9.79 5.69
CA GLN A 144 -24.14 -10.63 5.11
C GLN A 144 -24.28 -10.40 3.60
N LYS A 145 -23.96 -9.19 3.14
CA LYS A 145 -24.02 -8.80 1.73
C LYS A 145 -22.65 -8.83 1.05
N ALA A 146 -21.59 -9.02 1.82
CA ALA A 146 -20.24 -9.10 1.31
C ALA A 146 -20.10 -10.31 0.36
N PRO A 147 -19.32 -10.16 -0.73
CA PRO A 147 -18.99 -11.31 -1.56
C PRO A 147 -18.32 -12.41 -0.73
N SER A 148 -18.68 -13.67 -0.99
CA SER A 148 -18.20 -14.83 -0.22
C SER A 148 -16.67 -14.98 -0.22
N TRP A 149 -15.99 -14.42 -1.23
CA TRP A 149 -14.53 -14.45 -1.37
C TRP A 149 -13.80 -13.43 -0.49
N LEU A 150 -14.46 -12.37 -0.02
CA LEU A 150 -13.77 -11.23 0.60
C LEU A 150 -13.16 -11.58 1.95
N ILE A 151 -13.96 -12.16 2.85
CA ILE A 151 -13.51 -12.51 4.21
C ILE A 151 -12.37 -13.54 4.17
N PRO A 152 -12.47 -14.65 3.39
CA PRO A 152 -11.35 -15.59 3.25
C PRO A 152 -10.08 -14.96 2.69
N ALA A 153 -10.20 -14.01 1.76
CA ALA A 153 -9.05 -13.36 1.15
C ALA A 153 -8.29 -12.47 2.14
N ILE A 154 -9.00 -11.62 2.90
CA ILE A 154 -8.40 -10.80 3.95
C ILE A 154 -7.75 -11.70 5.00
N TYR A 155 -8.45 -12.75 5.42
CA TYR A 155 -7.93 -13.70 6.39
C TYR A 155 -6.63 -14.39 5.91
N LYS A 156 -6.61 -14.86 4.66
CA LYS A 156 -5.42 -15.46 4.06
C LYS A 156 -4.24 -14.49 4.04
N ALA A 157 -4.47 -13.24 3.66
CA ALA A 157 -3.45 -12.20 3.66
C ALA A 157 -2.91 -11.91 5.08
N ARG A 158 -3.81 -11.83 6.07
CA ARG A 158 -3.47 -11.63 7.48
C ARG A 158 -2.60 -12.75 8.03
N ASN A 159 -2.94 -14.00 7.75
CA ASN A 159 -2.14 -15.15 8.17
C ASN A 159 -0.79 -15.20 7.48
N ALA A 160 -0.74 -14.92 6.17
CA ALA A 160 0.52 -14.85 5.45
C ALA A 160 1.46 -13.80 6.07
N TYR A 161 0.94 -12.62 6.41
CA TYR A 161 1.69 -11.57 7.09
C TYR A 161 2.18 -12.01 8.48
N ARG A 162 1.29 -12.55 9.33
CA ARG A 162 1.66 -13.03 10.67
C ARG A 162 2.70 -14.15 10.64
N ASN A 163 2.57 -15.09 9.70
CA ASN A 163 3.54 -16.16 9.51
C ASN A 163 4.89 -15.60 9.04
N PHE A 164 4.87 -14.61 8.15
CA PHE A 164 6.07 -13.92 7.72
C PHE A 164 6.78 -13.22 8.89
N GLU A 165 6.05 -12.43 9.70
CA GLU A 165 6.62 -11.80 10.89
C GLU A 165 7.17 -12.81 11.89
N HIS A 166 6.44 -13.90 12.12
CA HIS A 166 6.88 -14.96 13.01
C HIS A 166 8.18 -15.61 12.51
N ASN A 167 8.24 -15.95 11.22
CA ASN A 167 9.43 -16.54 10.63
C ASN A 167 10.61 -15.57 10.64
N GLN A 168 10.40 -14.28 10.38
CA GLN A 168 11.46 -13.28 10.46
C GLN A 168 12.04 -13.21 11.87
N ARG A 169 11.20 -13.21 12.91
CA ARG A 169 11.68 -13.26 14.31
C ARG A 169 12.46 -14.54 14.61
N LEU A 170 12.02 -15.69 14.10
CA LEU A 170 12.78 -16.94 14.26
C LEU A 170 14.14 -16.86 13.57
N GLU A 171 14.20 -16.26 12.39
CA GLU A 171 15.44 -16.02 11.66
C GLU A 171 16.38 -15.10 12.46
N ASP A 172 15.88 -13.98 12.96
CA ASP A 172 16.64 -13.02 13.77
C ASP A 172 17.19 -13.65 15.07
N LEU A 173 16.43 -14.59 15.66
CA LEU A 173 16.86 -15.39 16.82
C LEU A 173 17.84 -16.52 16.46
N GLY A 174 18.22 -16.66 15.19
CA GLY A 174 19.12 -17.70 14.71
C GLY A 174 18.50 -19.11 14.73
N HIS A 175 17.18 -19.23 14.89
CA HIS A 175 16.49 -20.52 15.01
C HIS A 175 16.79 -21.43 13.80
N PHE A 176 16.75 -20.88 12.58
CA PHE A 176 17.00 -21.63 11.35
C PHE A 176 18.47 -22.03 11.14
N ALA A 177 19.41 -21.41 11.88
CA ALA A 177 20.82 -21.78 11.89
C ALA A 177 21.16 -22.80 12.99
N SER A 178 20.25 -23.04 13.94
CA SER A 178 20.45 -23.94 15.08
C SER A 178 20.65 -25.41 14.67
N SER A 179 21.41 -26.16 15.48
CA SER A 179 21.57 -27.61 15.34
C SER A 179 20.22 -28.33 15.44
N SER A 180 19.37 -27.92 16.38
CA SER A 180 18.02 -28.48 16.57
C SER A 180 17.14 -28.35 15.33
N TYR A 181 17.16 -27.20 14.65
CA TYR A 181 16.41 -27.03 13.39
C TYR A 181 16.97 -27.89 12.25
N ARG A 182 18.30 -28.04 12.19
CA ARG A 182 18.96 -28.92 11.22
C ARG A 182 18.56 -30.39 11.40
N ASP A 183 18.50 -30.84 12.65
CA ASP A 183 18.09 -32.20 13.01
C ASP A 183 16.59 -32.44 12.69
N TYR A 184 15.73 -31.48 13.04
CA TYR A 184 14.32 -31.49 12.65
C TYR A 184 14.14 -31.59 11.13
N LYS A 185 14.84 -30.74 10.36
CA LYS A 185 14.79 -30.76 8.89
C LYS A 185 15.30 -32.08 8.31
N ARG A 186 16.32 -32.71 8.92
CA ARG A 186 16.83 -34.02 8.50
C ARG A 186 15.81 -35.13 8.76
N GLN A 187 15.09 -35.08 9.88
CA GLN A 187 14.11 -36.08 10.28
C GLN A 187 12.78 -35.99 9.53
N TYR A 188 12.33 -34.77 9.22
CA TYR A 188 10.97 -34.54 8.67
C TYR A 188 10.94 -33.88 7.29
N GLY A 189 12.05 -33.30 6.80
CA GLY A 189 12.10 -32.52 5.55
C GLY A 189 12.12 -33.33 4.25
N ARG A 190 12.03 -34.66 4.31
CA ARG A 190 12.04 -35.57 3.14
C ARG A 190 10.68 -36.18 2.78
N LYS A 191 9.58 -35.70 3.36
CA LYS A 191 8.24 -36.05 2.89
C LYS A 191 7.72 -34.95 1.97
N ASN A 192 8.07 -35.06 0.68
CA ASN A 192 7.30 -34.55 -0.46
C ASN A 192 7.75 -35.33 -1.70
#